data_AF-A0A2H9LW57-F1
#
_entry.id   AF-A0A2H9LW57-F1
#
_cell.length_a   1.000
_cell.length_b   1.000
_cell.length_c   1.000
_cell.angle_alpha   90.00
_cell.angle_beta   90.00
_cell.angle_gamma   90.00
#
_symmetry.space_group_name_H-M   'P 1'
#
loop_
_entity.id
_entity.type
_entity.pdbx_description
1 polymer ?
#
loop_
_entity_poly.entity_id
_entity_poly.type
_entity_poly.pdbx_seq_one_letter_code
_entity_poly.pdbx_strand_id
1 'polypeptide(L)' 'KTVENASKAAQEFWRVLKPNGIVVIQFYPRSEEEAMLAAKAFRAKGFAVRLITDNPQNPRKRKVFLLLKKP' A
#
# COMPACT_ATOMS: atom_id res chain seq x y z
N LYS A 1 -5.49 -13.97 4.83
CA LYS A 1 -4.00 -13.91 4.92
C LYS A 1 -3.44 -12.58 4.42
N THR A 2 -3.61 -12.15 3.16
CA THR A 2 -3.07 -10.87 2.66
C THR A 2 -3.55 -9.65 3.45
N VAL A 3 -4.86 -9.54 3.72
CA VAL A 3 -5.45 -8.42 4.48
C VAL A 3 -4.93 -8.34 5.91
N GLU A 4 -4.79 -9.50 6.58
CA GLU A 4 -4.30 -9.58 7.95
C GLU A 4 -2.84 -9.14 8.03
N ASN A 5 -2.00 -9.57 7.08
CA ASN A 5 -0.60 -9.14 7.00
C ASN A 5 -0.49 -7.64 6.70
N ALA A 6 -1.33 -7.10 5.81
CA ALA A 6 -1.36 -5.67 5.51
C ALA A 6 -1.78 -4.83 6.74
N SER A 7 -2.73 -5.32 7.53
CA SER A 7 -3.16 -4.65 8.77
C SER A 7 -2.04 -4.62 9.81
N LYS A 8 -1.36 -5.74 10.04
CA LYS A 8 -0.18 -5.81 10.94
C LYS A 8 0.95 -4.90 10.45
N ALA A 9 1.24 -4.91 9.15
CA ALA A 9 2.24 -4.01 8.57
C ALA A 9 1.85 -2.53 8.75
N ALA A 10 0.59 -2.16 8.53
CA ALA A 10 0.11 -0.81 8.75
C ALA A 10 0.29 -0.37 10.21
N GLN A 11 0.00 -1.26 11.16
CA GLN A 11 0.22 -1.00 12.58
C GLN A 11 1.69 -0.73 12.92
N GLU A 12 2.59 -1.60 12.47
CA GLU A 12 4.02 -1.46 12.75
C GLU A 12 4.61 -0.23 12.05
N PHE A 13 4.19 0.05 10.82
CA PHE A 13 4.62 1.24 10.09
C PHE A 13 4.18 2.52 10.81
N TRP A 14 2.93 2.56 11.28
CA TRP A 14 2.43 3.70 12.03
C TRP A 14 3.24 3.94 13.31
N ARG A 15 3.66 2.87 13.99
CA ARG A 15 4.46 2.94 15.22
C ARG A 15 5.84 3.54 14.98
N VAL A 16 6.51 3.20 13.87
CA VAL A 16 7.92 3.58 13.63
C VAL A 16 8.09 4.85 12.78
N LEU A 17 7.11 5.21 11.96
CA LEU A 17 7.21 6.41 11.11
C LEU A 17 7.06 7.69 11.92
N LYS A 18 7.95 8.66 11.68
CA LYS A 18 7.80 10.03 12.15
C LYS A 18 6.60 10.73 11.47
N PRO A 19 6.05 11.82 12.05
CA PRO A 19 5.07 12.67 11.38
C PRO A 19 5.57 13.11 10.00
N ASN A 20 4.67 13.21 9.02
CA ASN A 20 4.97 13.44 7.60
C ASN A 20 5.88 12.37 6.93
N GLY A 21 6.16 11.25 7.59
CA GLY A 21 6.94 10.15 7.04
C GLY A 21 6.24 9.50 5.84
N ILE A 22 7.02 9.12 4.84
CA ILE A 22 6.54 8.54 3.58
C ILE A 22 7.07 7.11 3.44
N VAL A 23 6.20 6.21 2.99
CA VAL A 23 6.57 4.85 2.59
C VAL A 23 6.08 4.58 1.17
N VAL A 24 6.91 3.91 0.38
CA VAL A 24 6.56 3.43 -0.96
C VAL A 24 6.77 1.92 -0.96
N ILE A 25 5.70 1.17 -1.25
CA ILE A 25 5.74 -0.29 -1.32
C ILE A 25 5.45 -0.69 -2.76
N GLN A 26 6.42 -1.27 -3.46
CA GLN A 26 6.13 -1.99 -4.69
C GLN A 26 5.64 -3.40 -4.33
N PHE A 27 4.53 -3.83 -4.92
CA PHE A 27 4.02 -5.19 -4.72
C PHE A 27 3.31 -5.72 -5.98
N TYR A 28 3.03 -7.02 -5.98
CA TYR A 28 2.43 -7.74 -7.12
C TYR A 28 1.07 -8.30 -6.69
N PRO A 29 -0.01 -7.51 -6.72
CA PRO A 29 -1.34 -8.00 -6.41
C PRO A 29 -1.80 -9.01 -7.46
N ARG A 30 -2.52 -10.05 -7.02
CA ARG A 30 -3.13 -11.05 -7.91
C ARG A 30 -4.37 -10.52 -8.60
N SER A 31 -5.04 -9.53 -8.00
CA SER A 31 -6.21 -8.86 -8.55
C SER A 31 -6.26 -7.39 -8.12
N GLU A 32 -7.05 -6.58 -8.82
CA GLU A 32 -7.32 -5.21 -8.40
C GLU A 32 -7.97 -5.14 -7.01
N GLU A 33 -8.83 -6.10 -6.69
CA GLU A 33 -9.45 -6.23 -5.37
C GLU A 33 -8.39 -6.42 -4.27
N GLU A 34 -7.37 -7.26 -4.50
CA GLU A 34 -6.29 -7.45 -3.53
C GLU A 34 -5.49 -6.16 -3.31
N ALA A 35 -5.23 -5.39 -4.38
CA ALA A 35 -4.56 -4.10 -4.28
C ALA A 35 -5.40 -3.10 -3.45
N MET A 36 -6.72 -3.06 -3.69
CA MET A 36 -7.64 -2.20 -2.97
C MET A 36 -7.80 -2.60 -1.50
N LEU A 37 -7.81 -3.90 -1.18
CA LEU A 37 -7.84 -4.39 0.19
C LEU A 37 -6.57 -3.99 0.97
N ALA A 38 -5.39 -4.09 0.34
CA ALA A 38 -4.15 -3.59 0.93
C ALA A 38 -4.24 -2.08 1.20
N ALA A 39 -4.68 -1.29 0.22
CA ALA A 39 -4.85 0.16 0.37
C ALA A 39 -5.82 0.53 1.51
N LYS A 40 -6.95 -0.21 1.63
CA LYS A 40 -7.93 -0.03 2.72
C LYS A 40 -7.32 -0.29 4.09
N ALA A 41 -6.48 -1.32 4.25
CA ALA A 41 -5.84 -1.63 5.52
C ALA A 41 -4.96 -0.48 6.04
N PHE A 42 -4.15 0.12 5.17
CA PHE A 42 -3.34 1.28 5.53
C PHE A 42 -4.18 2.54 5.78
N ARG A 43 -5.23 2.75 4.98
CA ARG A 43 -6.16 3.89 5.16
C ARG A 43 -6.88 3.81 6.50
N ALA A 44 -7.32 2.62 6.90
CA ALA A 44 -7.96 2.37 8.19
C ALA A 44 -7.03 2.69 9.38
N LYS A 45 -5.71 2.63 9.19
CA LYS A 45 -4.73 3.01 10.21
C LYS A 45 -4.45 4.52 10.28
N GLY A 46 -4.96 5.30 9.33
CA GLY A 46 -4.80 6.76 9.29
C GLY A 46 -3.75 7.28 8.31
N PHE A 47 -3.18 6.41 7.46
CA PHE A 47 -2.30 6.88 6.38
C PHE A 47 -3.10 7.59 5.28
N ALA A 48 -2.51 8.64 4.70
CA ALA A 48 -2.91 9.08 3.37
C ALA A 48 -2.34 8.08 2.34
N VAL A 49 -3.23 7.49 1.54
CA VAL A 49 -2.89 6.37 0.64
C VAL A 49 -3.13 6.75 -0.81
N ARG A 50 -2.17 6.44 -1.69
CA ARG A 50 -2.33 6.49 -3.15
C ARG A 50 -1.83 5.18 -3.77
N LEU A 51 -2.65 4.57 -4.61
CA LEU A 51 -2.24 3.45 -5.47
C LEU A 51 -1.70 4.04 -6.78
N ILE A 52 -0.53 3.59 -7.23
CA ILE A 52 0.11 4.04 -8.46
C ILE A 52 0.42 2.81 -9.31
N THR A 53 -0.04 2.81 -10.55
CA THR A 53 0.27 1.76 -11.51
C THR A 53 1.17 2.33 -12.60
N ASP A 54 2.40 1.83 -12.67
CA ASP A 54 3.34 2.13 -13.74
C ASP A 54 3.22 1.09 -14.86
N ASN A 55 3.39 1.53 -16.11
CA ASN A 55 3.22 0.71 -17.31
C ASN A 55 1.90 -0.11 -17.34
N PRO A 56 0.72 0.51 -17.11
CA PRO A 56 -0.55 -0.22 -16.93
C PRO A 56 -0.91 -1.11 -18.13
N GLN A 57 -0.59 -0.66 -19.34
CA GLN A 57 -0.91 -1.35 -20.59
C GLN A 57 0.01 -2.55 -20.91
N ASN A 58 1.13 -2.71 -20.20
CA ASN A 58 2.07 -3.80 -20.46
C ASN A 58 2.13 -4.75 -19.24
N PRO A 59 1.42 -5.90 -19.28
CA PRO A 59 1.38 -6.83 -18.14
C PRO A 59 2.75 -7.30 -17.65
N ARG A 60 3.74 -7.44 -18.54
CA ARG A 60 5.09 -7.90 -18.19
C ARG A 60 5.93 -6.80 -17.51
N LYS A 61 5.67 -5.53 -17.82
CA LYS A 61 6.37 -4.37 -17.25
C LYS A 61 5.57 -3.67 -16.15
N ARG A 62 4.32 -4.06 -15.93
CA ARG A 62 3.41 -3.44 -14.98
C ARG A 62 3.97 -3.53 -13.56
N LYS A 63 3.97 -2.40 -12.86
CA LYS A 63 4.34 -2.32 -11.45
C LYS A 63 3.24 -1.60 -10.69
N VAL A 64 2.88 -2.12 -9.52
CA VAL A 64 1.90 -1.49 -8.63
C VAL A 64 2.62 -1.03 -7.39
N PHE A 65 2.38 0.22 -7.02
CA PHE A 65 2.95 0.87 -5.86
C PHE A 65 1.85 1.35 -4.92
N LEU A 66 2.10 1.19 -3.63
CA LEU A 66 1.34 1.84 -2.57
C LEU A 66 2.19 2.96 -1.97
N LEU A 67 1.76 4.19 -2.21
CA LEU A 67 2.34 5.38 -1.60
C LEU A 67 1.55 5.72 -0.33
N LEU A 68 2.25 5.77 0.80
CA LEU A 68 1.69 6.01 2.12
C LEU A 68 2.35 7.24 2.73
N LYS A 69 1.56 8.16 3.28
CA LYS A 69 2.07 9.27 4.10
C LYS A 69 1.41 9.23 5.48
N LYS A 70 2.23 9.20 6.53
CA LYS A 70 1.76 9.43 7.90
C LYS A 70 1.57 10.94 8.07
N PRO A 71 0.36 11.44 8.33
CA PRO A 71 0.15 12.85 8.59
C PRO A 71 1.03 13.38 9.74
#